data_AF-A0A3C0N8H8-F1
#
_entry.id   AF-A0A3C0N8H8-F1
#
_cell.length_a   1.000
_cell.length_b   1.000
_cell.length_c   1.000
_cell.angle_alpha   90.00
_cell.angle_beta   90.00
_cell.angle_gamma   90.00
#
_symmetry.space_group_name_H-M   'P 1'
#
loop_
_entity.id
_entity.type
_entity.pdbx_description
1 polymer ?
#
loop_
_entity_poly.entity_id
_entity_poly.type
_entity_poly.pdbx_seq_one_letter_code
_entity_poly.pdbx_strand_id
1 'polypeptide(L)' 'MTPKSGLFLLSSCVAAIAAVGSIFELSSGNPELGTLVTGIILAASVPLTGLFFYAAVRDARANQ' A
#
# COMPACT_ATOMS: atom_id res chain seq x y z
N MET A 1 6.22 17.03 11.68
CA MET A 1 6.14 16.14 10.50
C MET A 1 7.15 16.62 9.48
N THR A 2 8.14 15.80 9.14
CA THR A 2 9.02 16.10 8.01
C THR A 2 8.24 15.91 6.71
N PRO A 3 8.56 16.66 5.64
CA PRO A 3 8.02 16.40 4.31
C PRO A 3 8.26 14.94 3.87
N LYS A 4 9.37 14.35 4.32
CA LYS A 4 9.77 12.98 4.02
C LYS A 4 8.86 11.92 4.66
N SER A 5 8.53 12.07 5.96
CA SER A 5 7.53 11.22 6.63
C SER A 5 6.15 11.33 5.98
N GLY A 6 5.76 12.54 5.56
CA GLY A 6 4.51 12.77 4.84
C GLY A 6 4.42 11.99 3.52
N LEU A 7 5.50 11.97 2.74
CA LEU A 7 5.58 11.20 1.49
C LEU A 7 5.50 9.68 1.73
N PHE A 8 6.17 9.16 2.76
CA PHE A 8 6.07 7.74 3.13
C PHE A 8 4.67 7.37 3.62
N LEU A 9 4.02 8.24 4.39
CA LEU A 9 2.65 8.00 4.85
C LEU A 9 1.68 8.03 3.66
N LEU A 10 1.81 8.98 2.75
CA LEU A 10 0.94 9.08 1.57
C LEU A 10 1.10 7.87 0.63
N SER A 11 2.34 7.42 0.39
CA SER A 11 2.59 6.19 -0.37
C SER A 11 2.05 4.94 0.32
N SER A 12 2.13 4.87 1.65
CA SER A 12 1.45 3.81 2.42
C SER A 12 -0.06 3.84 2.23
N CYS A 13 -0.70 5.01 2.20
CA CYS A 13 -2.14 5.13 1.97
C CYS A 13 -2.53 4.66 0.57
N VAL A 14 -1.78 5.05 -0.46
CA VAL A 14 -2.04 4.60 -1.84
C VAL A 14 -1.89 3.08 -1.97
N ALA A 15 -0.85 2.50 -1.37
CA ALA A 15 -0.66 1.05 -1.36
C ALA A 15 -1.82 0.33 -0.65
N ALA A 16 -2.31 0.88 0.47
CA ALA A 16 -3.47 0.33 1.18
C ALA A 16 -4.75 0.37 0.32
N ILE A 17 -5.00 1.47 -0.39
CA ILE A 17 -6.15 1.59 -1.31
C ILE A 17 -6.06 0.56 -2.43
N ALA A 18 -4.88 0.39 -3.03
CA ALA A 18 -4.66 -0.59 -4.09
C ALA A 18 -4.86 -2.04 -3.60
N ALA A 19 -4.43 -2.36 -2.38
CA ALA A 19 -4.67 -3.66 -1.77
C ALA A 19 -6.16 -3.94 -1.57
N VAL A 20 -6.93 -3.00 -1.03
CA VAL A 20 -8.39 -3.17 -0.82
C VAL A 20 -9.12 -3.33 -2.16
N GLY A 21 -8.79 -2.53 -3.16
CA GLY A 21 -9.36 -2.66 -4.51
C GLY A 21 -9.07 -4.02 -5.14
N SER A 22 -7.83 -4.50 -5.02
CA SER A 22 -7.42 -5.81 -5.55
C SER A 22 -8.14 -6.97 -4.86
N ILE A 23 -8.36 -6.88 -3.54
CA ILE A 23 -9.14 -7.88 -2.79
C ILE A 23 -10.58 -7.91 -3.30
N PHE A 24 -11.19 -6.73 -3.48
CA PHE A 24 -12.58 -6.63 -3.95
C PHE A 24 -12.74 -7.18 -5.37
N GLU A 25 -11.81 -6.83 -6.25
CA GLU A 25 -11.79 -7.28 -7.63
C GLU A 25 -11.60 -8.81 -7.72
N LEU A 26 -10.64 -9.38 -6.99
CA LEU A 26 -10.44 -10.85 -6.92
C LEU A 26 -11.64 -11.57 -6.30
N SER A 27 -12.26 -10.98 -5.28
CA SER A 27 -13.43 -11.56 -4.60
C SER A 27 -14.70 -11.51 -5.46
N SER A 28 -14.76 -10.63 -6.47
CA SER A 28 -15.91 -10.51 -7.39
C SER A 28 -16.03 -11.69 -8.36
N GLY A 29 -14.99 -12.53 -8.49
CA GLY A 29 -14.96 -13.71 -9.36
C GLY A 29 -14.67 -13.42 -10.84
N ASN A 30 -14.72 -12.16 -11.28
CA ASN A 30 -14.41 -11.77 -12.66
C ASN A 30 -13.47 -10.55 -12.67
N PRO A 31 -12.17 -10.72 -12.36
CA PRO A 31 -11.22 -9.62 -12.32
C PRO A 31 -10.97 -9.03 -13.72
N GLU A 32 -11.13 -7.71 -13.86
CA GLU A 32 -10.97 -6.99 -15.13
C GLU A 32 -9.51 -7.01 -15.62
N LEU A 33 -8.55 -6.86 -14.71
CA LEU A 33 -7.12 -6.95 -14.99
C LEU A 33 -6.64 -8.42 -15.05
N GLY A 34 -7.51 -9.36 -14.71
CA GLY A 34 -7.22 -10.79 -14.61
C GLY A 34 -6.57 -11.17 -13.27
N THR A 35 -6.80 -12.41 -12.84
CA THR A 35 -6.38 -12.92 -11.51
C THR A 35 -4.88 -12.77 -11.26
N LEU A 36 -4.06 -12.96 -12.31
CA LEU A 36 -2.61 -12.91 -12.20
C LEU A 36 -2.11 -11.48 -11.91
N VAL A 37 -2.59 -10.49 -12.67
CA VAL A 37 -2.15 -9.09 -12.52
C VAL A 37 -2.64 -8.53 -11.18
N THR A 38 -3.93 -8.69 -10.88
CA THR A 38 -4.55 -8.22 -9.64
C THR A 38 -3.93 -8.92 -8.41
N GLY A 39 -3.58 -10.20 -8.55
CA GLY A 39 -2.85 -10.95 -7.52
C GLY A 39 -1.45 -10.40 -7.26
N ILE A 40 -0.68 -10.03 -8.29
CA ILE A 40 0.65 -9.42 -8.14
C ILE A 40 0.53 -8.06 -7.46
N ILE A 41 -0.44 -7.22 -7.87
CA ILE A 41 -0.67 -5.92 -7.27
C ILE A 41 -0.99 -6.07 -5.78
N LEU A 42 -1.85 -7.02 -5.41
CA LEU A 42 -2.17 -7.32 -4.02
C LEU A 42 -0.93 -7.79 -3.24
N ALA A 43 -0.18 -8.74 -3.80
CA ALA A 43 1.01 -9.31 -3.18
C ALA A 43 2.12 -8.27 -2.96
N ALA A 44 2.23 -7.25 -3.82
CA ALA A 44 3.16 -6.14 -3.65
C ALA A 44 2.61 -5.06 -2.70
N SER A 45 1.33 -4.71 -2.81
CA SER A 45 0.71 -3.62 -2.06
C SER A 45 0.65 -3.90 -0.55
N VAL A 46 0.38 -5.15 -0.15
CA VAL A 46 0.32 -5.55 1.26
C VAL A 46 1.65 -5.30 1.99
N PRO A 47 2.80 -5.85 1.56
CA PRO A 47 4.08 -5.59 2.21
C PRO A 47 4.54 -4.14 2.06
N LEU A 48 4.32 -3.50 0.90
CA LEU A 48 4.68 -2.09 0.69
C LEU A 48 3.97 -1.16 1.67
N THR A 49 2.69 -1.41 1.97
CA THR A 49 1.95 -0.64 2.97
C THR A 49 2.64 -0.72 4.33
N GLY A 50 2.97 -1.92 4.81
CA GLY A 50 3.66 -2.10 6.09
C GLY A 50 5.05 -1.43 6.11
N LEU A 51 5.81 -1.58 5.03
CA LEU A 51 7.15 -1.01 4.87
C LEU A 51 7.13 0.53 4.89
N PHE A 52 6.25 1.15 4.10
CA PHE A 52 6.13 2.60 4.03
C PHE A 52 5.56 3.19 5.31
N PHE A 53 4.58 2.53 5.94
CA PHE A 53 4.08 2.95 7.24
C PHE A 53 5.18 2.90 8.31
N TYR A 54 5.94 1.80 8.38
CA TYR A 54 7.05 1.67 9.31
C TYR A 54 8.14 2.73 9.07
N ALA A 55 8.51 2.96 7.81
CA ALA A 55 9.47 4.00 7.43
C ALA A 55 8.97 5.41 7.82
N ALA A 56 7.69 5.71 7.60
CA ALA A 56 7.06 6.97 8.00
C ALA A 56 7.11 7.16 9.51
N VAL A 57 6.76 6.13 10.29
CA VAL A 57 6.81 6.18 11.77
C VAL A 57 8.24 6.36 12.27
N ARG A 58 9.21 5.65 11.68
CA ARG A 58 10.63 5.77 12.06
C ARG A 58 11.17 7.17 11.78
N ASP A 59 10.90 7.71 10.61
CA ASP A 59 11.33 9.06 10.21
C ASP A 59 10.65 10.13 11.08
N ALA A 60 9.36 9.97 11.37
CA ALA A 60 8.61 10.89 12.22
C ALA A 60 9.14 10.91 13.67
N ARG A 61 9.51 9.73 14.20
CA ARG A 61 10.12 9.61 15.54
C ARG A 61 11.55 10.16 15.59
N ALA A 62 12.34 9.95 14.53
CA ALA A 62 13.71 10.47 14.45
C ALA A 62 13.76 12.00 14.29
N ASN A 63 12.65 12.61 13.86
CA ASN A 63 12.51 14.06 13.66
C ASN A 63 11.36 14.64 14.52
N GLN A 64 11.08 14.03 15.67
CA GLN A 64 10.33 14.65 16.75
C GLN A 64 11.24 15.60 17.54
#